data_AF-A0AAN4WRJ4-F1
#
_entry.id   AF-A0AAN4WRJ4-F1
#
_cell.length_a   1.000
_cell.length_b   1.000
_cell.length_c   1.000
_cell.angle_alpha   90.00
_cell.angle_beta   90.00
_cell.angle_gamma   90.00
#
_symmetry.space_group_name_H-M   'P 1'
#
loop_
_entity.id
_entity.type
_entity.pdbx_description
1 polymer ?
#
loop_
_entity_poly.entity_id
_entity_poly.type
_entity_poly.pdbx_seq_one_letter_code
_entity_poly.pdbx_strand_id
1 'polypeptide(L)'
;MNRLYANCQKVSVHRSSTPSERNARIKAWEEFRSYQSPLWELWSAQAQASIVQSSGYWRRVALLYLELSPRFFRSGYLRDAVAHRLKQAALIASERKAVQASLLGALQRRPSTGHFVHDCRLAIQVADSCFLATLDQLCHQEDGWTRGRARRMRQAIQRHATPAASNQSRTSVL
;
A
#
# COMPACT_ATOMS: atom_id res chain seq x y z
N MET A 1 6.06 35.59 1.59
CA MET A 1 6.04 34.76 2.82
C MET A 1 4.88 33.76 2.73
N ASN A 2 5.10 32.46 2.95
CA ASN A 2 4.12 31.39 2.70
C ASN A 2 2.85 31.54 3.58
N ARG A 3 1.68 31.65 2.94
CA ARG A 3 0.38 31.91 3.60
C ARG A 3 0.00 30.83 4.61
N LEU A 4 0.39 29.57 4.36
CA LEU A 4 0.21 28.46 5.29
C LEU A 4 1.07 28.64 6.55
N TYR A 5 2.34 29.03 6.36
CA TYR A 5 3.27 29.27 7.46
C TYR A 5 2.80 30.42 8.37
N ALA A 6 2.36 31.54 7.77
CA ALA A 6 1.81 32.67 8.51
C ALA A 6 0.53 32.31 9.27
N ASN A 7 -0.34 31.46 8.70
CA ASN A 7 -1.56 31.00 9.37
C ASN A 7 -1.26 29.99 10.50
N CYS A 8 -0.33 29.06 10.29
CA CYS A 8 0.14 28.16 11.35
C CYS A 8 0.75 28.93 12.52
N GLN A 9 1.54 29.97 12.24
CA GLN A 9 2.08 30.85 13.27
C GLN A 9 0.98 31.61 14.01
N LYS A 10 0.01 32.21 13.31
CA LYS A 10 -1.13 32.91 13.94
C LYS A 10 -1.93 31.98 14.87
N VAL A 11 -2.19 30.74 14.45
CA VAL A 11 -2.87 29.73 15.28
C VAL A 11 -2.00 29.29 16.48
N SER A 12 -0.67 29.23 16.32
CA SER A 12 0.23 28.94 17.45
C SER A 12 0.35 30.10 18.45
N VAL A 13 0.25 31.35 17.99
CA VAL A 13 0.36 32.56 18.81
C VAL A 13 -0.89 32.78 19.66
N HIS A 14 -2.08 32.37 19.18
CA HIS A 14 -3.33 32.42 19.97
C HIS A 14 -3.50 31.23 20.91
N ARG A 15 -2.49 30.38 21.05
CA ARG A 15 -2.58 29.14 21.84
C ARG A 15 -2.19 29.40 23.29
N SER A 16 -2.99 30.20 23.99
CA SER A 16 -2.94 30.35 25.45
C SER A 16 -3.07 28.97 26.08
N SER A 17 -1.95 28.42 26.54
CA SER A 17 -1.88 27.07 27.12
C SER A 17 -1.63 27.24 28.60
N THR A 18 -2.54 26.77 29.43
CA THR A 18 -2.28 26.61 30.87
C THR A 18 -1.04 25.72 31.08
N PRO A 19 -0.34 25.80 32.24
CA PRO A 19 0.80 24.93 32.51
C PRO A 19 0.47 23.43 32.35
N SER A 20 -0.74 23.02 32.73
CA SER A 20 -1.24 21.65 32.56
C SER A 20 -1.33 21.23 31.08
N GLU A 21 -1.93 22.06 30.22
CA GLU A 21 -2.02 21.80 28.79
C GLU A 21 -0.66 21.81 28.08
N ARG A 22 0.28 22.64 28.57
CA ARG A 22 1.66 22.64 28.10
C ARG A 22 2.36 21.32 28.45
N ASN A 23 2.23 20.85 29.70
CA ASN A 23 2.83 19.60 30.15
C ASN A 23 2.22 18.39 29.44
N ALA A 24 0.90 18.33 29.29
CA ALA A 24 0.23 17.27 28.53
C ALA A 24 0.72 17.23 27.07
N ARG A 25 0.98 18.39 26.47
CA ARG A 25 1.55 18.49 25.13
C ARG A 25 2.99 18.00 25.09
N ILE A 26 3.85 18.44 26.01
CA ILE A 26 5.25 17.95 26.08
C ILE A 26 5.26 16.41 26.18
N LYS A 27 4.44 15.85 27.08
CA LYS A 27 4.28 14.40 27.23
C LYS A 27 3.83 13.71 25.94
N ALA A 28 2.79 14.22 25.29
CA ALA A 28 2.32 13.66 24.02
C ALA A 28 3.37 13.74 22.89
N TRP A 29 4.20 14.80 22.89
CA TRP A 29 5.30 14.94 21.94
C TRP A 29 6.44 13.96 22.24
N GLU A 30 6.74 13.73 23.51
CA GLU A 30 7.72 12.73 23.96
C GLU A 30 7.25 11.32 23.61
N GLU A 31 6.00 10.97 23.91
CA GLU A 31 5.37 9.69 23.54
C GLU A 31 5.40 9.46 22.02
N PHE A 32 5.12 10.50 21.23
CA PHE A 32 5.19 10.42 19.78
C PHE A 32 6.63 10.22 19.27
N ARG A 33 7.61 10.90 19.88
CA ARG A 33 9.04 10.78 19.52
C ARG A 33 9.64 9.44 19.93
N SER A 34 9.20 8.88 21.05
CA SER A 34 9.67 7.60 21.57
C SER A 34 8.92 6.40 20.99
N TYR A 35 7.86 6.63 20.20
CA TYR A 35 7.10 5.56 19.56
C TYR A 35 7.99 4.65 18.71
N GLN A 36 8.00 3.37 19.06
CA GLN A 36 8.57 2.31 18.25
C GLN A 36 7.45 1.46 17.67
N SER A 37 7.50 1.25 16.36
CA SER A 37 6.55 0.37 15.68
C SER A 37 6.72 -1.05 16.21
N PRO A 38 5.63 -1.78 16.52
CA PRO A 38 5.74 -3.21 16.87
C PRO A 38 6.32 -4.05 15.72
N LEU A 39 6.34 -3.49 14.50
CA LEU A 39 6.90 -4.10 13.30
C LEU A 39 8.10 -3.30 12.78
N TRP A 40 8.85 -2.65 13.66
CA TRP A 40 10.02 -1.84 13.27
C TRP A 40 11.02 -2.68 12.46
N GLU A 41 11.21 -3.95 12.80
CA GLU A 41 12.19 -4.83 12.15
C GLU A 41 11.87 -5.05 10.67
N LEU A 42 10.60 -4.96 10.27
CA LEU A 42 10.18 -5.07 8.88
C LEU A 42 10.71 -3.89 8.03
N TRP A 43 11.07 -2.77 8.65
CA TRP A 43 11.74 -1.64 7.99
C TRP A 43 13.24 -1.85 7.79
N SER A 44 13.86 -2.83 8.46
CA SER A 44 15.29 -3.05 8.35
C SER A 44 15.70 -3.39 6.91
N ALA A 45 16.89 -2.96 6.50
CA ALA A 45 17.42 -3.26 5.17
C ALA A 45 17.51 -4.77 4.92
N GLN A 46 17.87 -5.54 5.96
CA GLN A 46 17.92 -6.99 5.92
C GLN A 46 16.54 -7.61 5.66
N ALA A 47 15.51 -7.18 6.38
CA ALA A 47 14.14 -7.66 6.15
C ALA A 47 13.66 -7.31 4.74
N GLN A 48 13.86 -6.06 4.32
CA GLN A 48 13.47 -5.58 2.99
C GLN A 48 14.15 -6.36 1.85
N ALA A 49 15.44 -6.68 1.98
CA ALA A 49 16.16 -7.51 1.02
C ALA A 49 15.66 -8.96 1.03
N SER A 50 15.45 -9.53 2.22
CA SER A 50 14.96 -10.90 2.40
C SER A 50 13.57 -11.10 1.78
N ILE A 51 12.68 -10.10 1.88
CA ILE A 51 11.35 -10.12 1.24
C ILE A 51 11.46 -10.28 -0.27
N VAL A 52 12.55 -9.87 -0.92
CA VAL A 52 12.75 -10.01 -2.38
C VAL A 52 13.49 -11.30 -2.74
N GLN A 53 14.49 -11.69 -1.96
CA GLN A 53 15.42 -12.78 -2.30
C GLN A 53 14.89 -14.20 -2.01
N SER A 54 14.19 -14.44 -0.90
CA SER A 54 13.76 -15.81 -0.52
C SER A 54 12.35 -15.89 0.10
N SER A 55 11.73 -17.06 0.05
CA SER A 55 10.48 -17.40 0.76
C SER A 55 10.66 -17.60 2.27
N GLY A 56 11.67 -16.94 2.84
CA GLY A 56 12.04 -17.05 4.24
C GLY A 56 11.06 -16.35 5.19
N TYR A 57 11.48 -16.27 6.46
CA TYR A 57 10.70 -15.68 7.55
C TYR A 57 10.11 -14.31 7.18
N TRP A 58 10.95 -13.38 6.69
CA TRP A 58 10.51 -12.02 6.37
C TRP A 58 9.48 -11.94 5.24
N ARG A 59 9.50 -12.88 4.29
CA ARG A 59 8.46 -12.94 3.25
C ARG A 59 7.11 -13.34 3.84
N ARG A 60 7.09 -14.33 4.72
CA ARG A 60 5.86 -14.73 5.44
C ARG A 60 5.32 -13.60 6.29
N VAL A 61 6.20 -12.88 7.00
CA VAL A 61 5.80 -11.69 7.78
C VAL A 61 5.21 -10.60 6.87
N ALA A 62 5.81 -10.34 5.71
CA ALA A 62 5.29 -9.36 4.75
C ALA A 62 3.92 -9.74 4.17
N LEU A 63 3.69 -11.02 3.87
CA LEU A 63 2.39 -11.53 3.43
C LEU A 63 1.34 -11.38 4.54
N LEU A 64 1.68 -11.79 5.76
CA LEU A 64 0.80 -11.67 6.93
C LEU A 64 0.48 -10.20 7.22
N TYR A 65 1.44 -9.30 7.02
CA TYR A 65 1.22 -7.86 7.16
C TYR A 65 0.17 -7.33 6.17
N LEU A 66 0.21 -7.77 4.91
CA LEU A 66 -0.79 -7.38 3.91
C LEU A 66 -2.18 -7.91 4.25
N GLU A 67 -2.24 -9.14 4.76
CA GLU A 67 -3.47 -9.84 5.14
C GLU A 67 -4.15 -9.18 6.35
N LEU A 68 -3.39 -8.98 7.44
CA LEU A 68 -3.90 -8.41 8.68
C LEU A 68 -4.15 -6.89 8.56
N SER A 69 -3.35 -6.20 7.73
CA SER A 69 -3.39 -4.76 7.51
C SER A 69 -3.48 -3.95 8.83
N PRO A 70 -2.53 -4.15 9.78
CA PRO A 70 -2.58 -3.54 11.10
C PRO A 70 -2.52 -2.00 11.06
N ARG A 71 -3.12 -1.36 12.06
CA ARG A 71 -3.21 0.10 12.19
C ARG A 71 -2.29 0.59 13.28
N PHE A 72 -1.29 1.38 12.90
CA PHE A 72 -0.42 2.09 13.82
C PHE A 72 0.31 3.24 13.10
N PHE A 73 1.06 4.06 13.84
CA PHE A 73 1.76 5.20 13.26
C PHE A 73 2.70 4.76 12.12
N ARG A 74 2.51 5.36 10.92
CA ARG A 74 3.23 5.03 9.68
C ARG A 74 2.96 3.63 9.09
N SER A 75 1.94 2.90 9.54
CA SER A 75 1.61 1.59 8.95
C SER A 75 1.25 1.70 7.45
N GLY A 76 0.73 2.84 6.98
CA GLY A 76 0.52 3.11 5.55
C GLY A 76 1.81 3.10 4.73
N TYR A 77 2.85 3.78 5.21
CA TYR A 77 4.16 3.79 4.52
C TYR A 77 4.79 2.39 4.51
N LEU A 78 4.64 1.63 5.62
CA LEU A 78 5.13 0.26 5.66
C LEU A 78 4.38 -0.63 4.67
N ARG A 79 3.07 -0.44 4.52
CA ARG A 79 2.27 -1.15 3.51
C ARG A 79 2.78 -0.86 2.10
N ASP A 80 3.07 0.40 1.79
CA ASP A 80 3.58 0.78 0.47
C ASP A 80 4.96 0.16 0.19
N ALA A 81 5.84 0.13 1.20
CA ALA A 81 7.15 -0.51 1.12
C ALA A 81 7.03 -2.03 0.94
N VAL A 82 6.20 -2.69 1.76
CA VAL A 82 5.95 -4.14 1.66
C VAL A 82 5.38 -4.51 0.30
N ALA A 83 4.37 -3.79 -0.18
CA ALA A 83 3.77 -4.03 -1.49
C ALA A 83 4.79 -3.84 -2.62
N HIS A 84 5.66 -2.83 -2.49
CA HIS A 84 6.74 -2.60 -3.45
C HIS A 84 7.74 -3.76 -3.48
N ARG A 85 8.15 -4.31 -2.33
CA ARG A 85 9.07 -5.45 -2.27
C ARG A 85 8.45 -6.75 -2.75
N LEU A 86 7.21 -7.04 -2.37
CA LEU A 86 6.51 -8.23 -2.86
C LEU A 86 6.30 -8.20 -4.38
N LYS A 87 6.14 -7.01 -4.97
CA LYS A 87 6.10 -6.84 -6.43
C LYS A 87 7.43 -7.25 -7.09
N GLN A 88 8.56 -6.99 -6.43
CA GLN A 88 9.89 -7.34 -6.93
C GLN A 88 10.24 -8.82 -6.72
N ALA A 89 9.52 -9.51 -5.83
CA ALA A 89 9.80 -10.88 -5.47
C ALA A 89 9.28 -11.87 -6.53
N ALA A 90 10.03 -12.95 -6.74
CA ALA A 90 9.53 -14.13 -7.43
C ALA A 90 8.62 -14.93 -6.49
N LEU A 91 7.31 -14.65 -6.55
CA LEU A 91 6.32 -15.30 -5.70
C LEU A 91 5.94 -16.68 -6.23
N ILE A 92 5.88 -17.67 -5.35
CA ILE A 92 5.32 -18.99 -5.68
C ILE A 92 3.79 -18.93 -5.76
N ALA A 93 3.15 -19.97 -6.31
CA ALA A 93 1.70 -19.96 -6.56
C ALA A 93 0.87 -19.68 -5.29
N SER A 94 1.21 -20.29 -4.15
CA SER A 94 0.50 -20.08 -2.88
C SER A 94 0.65 -18.64 -2.37
N GLU A 95 1.84 -18.05 -2.46
CA GLU A 95 2.09 -16.66 -2.09
C GLU A 95 1.32 -15.68 -2.98
N ARG A 96 1.26 -15.94 -4.29
CA ARG A 96 0.45 -15.13 -5.22
C ARG A 96 -1.03 -15.17 -4.81
N LYS A 97 -1.57 -16.35 -4.48
CA LYS A 97 -2.95 -16.47 -4.01
C LYS A 97 -3.19 -15.72 -2.70
N ALA A 98 -2.25 -15.76 -1.75
CA ALA A 98 -2.35 -14.99 -0.51
C ALA A 98 -2.37 -13.47 -0.76
N VAL A 99 -1.52 -12.99 -1.67
CA VAL A 99 -1.51 -11.57 -2.08
C VAL A 99 -2.82 -11.19 -2.75
N GLN A 100 -3.31 -12.00 -3.71
CA GLN A 100 -4.60 -11.78 -4.37
C GLN A 100 -5.74 -11.65 -3.36
N ALA A 101 -5.85 -12.58 -2.41
CA ALA A 101 -6.86 -12.55 -1.35
C ALA A 101 -6.76 -11.26 -0.51
N SER A 102 -5.55 -10.87 -0.12
CA SER A 102 -5.29 -9.63 0.63
C SER A 102 -5.70 -8.38 -0.16
N LEU A 103 -5.42 -8.34 -1.46
CA LEU A 103 -5.81 -7.24 -2.34
C LEU A 103 -7.33 -7.15 -2.50
N LEU A 104 -8.03 -8.27 -2.71
CA LEU A 104 -9.49 -8.31 -2.78
C LEU A 104 -10.13 -7.83 -1.46
N GLY A 105 -9.61 -8.29 -0.32
CA GLY A 105 -10.06 -7.83 0.99
C GLY A 105 -9.89 -6.31 1.17
N ALA A 106 -8.82 -5.72 0.64
CA ALA A 106 -8.56 -4.29 0.67
C ALA A 106 -9.43 -3.46 -0.30
N LEU A 107 -10.12 -4.10 -1.27
CA LEU A 107 -11.12 -3.42 -2.09
C LEU A 107 -12.42 -3.23 -1.32
N GLN A 108 -12.86 -4.27 -0.61
CA GLN A 108 -14.11 -4.30 0.15
C GLN A 108 -14.02 -3.51 1.46
N ARG A 109 -12.87 -3.59 2.14
CA ARG A 109 -12.60 -2.81 3.34
C ARG A 109 -11.96 -1.51 2.91
N ARG A 110 -12.56 -0.36 3.22
CA ARG A 110 -11.90 0.94 3.05
C ARG A 110 -10.56 0.89 3.82
N PRO A 111 -9.40 0.83 3.13
CA PRO A 111 -8.14 0.73 3.86
C PRO A 111 -7.97 2.04 4.60
N SER A 112 -7.62 1.92 5.88
CA SER A 112 -7.32 3.07 6.72
C SER A 112 -6.02 3.77 6.34
N THR A 113 -5.16 3.10 5.56
CA THR A 113 -3.74 3.42 5.45
C THR A 113 -3.13 2.87 4.15
N GLY A 114 -2.13 3.56 3.62
CA GLY A 114 -1.37 3.16 2.42
C GLY A 114 -1.96 3.69 1.12
N HIS A 115 -1.12 3.80 0.09
CA HIS A 115 -1.52 4.35 -1.20
C HIS A 115 -1.97 3.23 -2.14
N PHE A 116 -3.21 3.34 -2.62
CA PHE A 116 -3.81 2.34 -3.52
C PHE A 116 -2.98 2.06 -4.79
N VAL A 117 -2.19 3.03 -5.25
CA VAL A 117 -1.30 2.84 -6.41
C VAL A 117 -0.30 1.69 -6.19
N HIS A 118 0.15 1.44 -4.94
CA HIS A 118 1.04 0.33 -4.63
C HIS A 118 0.31 -1.01 -4.68
N ASP A 119 -0.93 -1.08 -4.18
CA ASP A 119 -1.79 -2.26 -4.32
C ASP A 119 -2.01 -2.58 -5.82
N CYS A 120 -2.31 -1.58 -6.66
CA CYS A 120 -2.47 -1.78 -8.10
C CYS A 120 -1.19 -2.28 -8.78
N ARG A 121 -0.03 -1.73 -8.40
CA ARG A 121 1.27 -2.15 -8.92
C ARG A 121 1.62 -3.59 -8.55
N LEU A 122 1.24 -4.02 -7.35
CA LEU A 122 1.38 -5.40 -6.91
C LEU A 122 0.38 -6.31 -7.63
N ALA A 123 -0.87 -5.87 -7.81
CA ALA A 123 -1.91 -6.61 -8.52
C ALA A 123 -1.49 -7.00 -9.94
N ILE A 124 -0.80 -6.11 -10.67
CA ILE A 124 -0.24 -6.39 -11.99
C ILE A 124 0.68 -7.62 -11.97
N GLN A 125 1.52 -7.75 -10.94
CA GLN A 125 2.50 -8.84 -10.82
C GLN A 125 1.84 -10.20 -10.53
N VAL A 126 0.73 -10.18 -9.80
CA VAL A 126 0.08 -11.41 -9.32
C VAL A 126 -1.17 -11.77 -10.10
N ALA A 127 -1.56 -11.00 -11.11
CA ALA A 127 -2.81 -11.23 -11.83
C ALA A 127 -2.84 -12.60 -12.53
N ASP A 128 -3.98 -13.29 -12.38
CA ASP A 128 -4.34 -14.46 -13.17
C ASP A 128 -5.82 -14.38 -13.57
N SER A 129 -6.28 -15.34 -14.39
CA SER A 129 -7.65 -15.36 -14.92
C SER A 129 -8.71 -15.44 -13.81
N CYS A 130 -8.46 -16.19 -12.73
CA CYS A 130 -9.37 -16.32 -11.60
C CYS A 130 -9.49 -15.01 -10.81
N PHE A 131 -8.35 -14.35 -10.57
CA PHE A 131 -8.31 -13.05 -9.92
C PHE A 131 -9.02 -11.98 -10.76
N LEU A 132 -8.82 -11.97 -12.08
CA LEU A 132 -9.51 -11.06 -13.01
C LEU A 132 -11.02 -11.29 -13.02
N ALA A 133 -11.47 -12.55 -13.08
CA ALA A 133 -12.90 -12.87 -13.02
C ALA A 133 -13.54 -12.37 -11.70
N THR A 134 -12.82 -12.48 -10.58
CA THR A 134 -13.27 -11.96 -9.29
C THR A 134 -13.34 -10.43 -9.29
N LEU A 135 -12.33 -9.75 -9.86
CA LEU A 135 -12.35 -8.29 -10.02
C LEU A 135 -13.51 -7.82 -10.90
N ASP A 136 -13.83 -8.56 -11.96
CA ASP A 136 -14.97 -8.29 -12.84
C ASP A 136 -16.28 -8.32 -12.06
N GLN A 137 -16.50 -9.37 -11.26
CA GLN A 137 -17.68 -9.44 -10.38
C GLN A 137 -17.78 -8.23 -9.44
N LEU A 138 -16.67 -7.81 -8.83
CA LEU A 138 -16.63 -6.63 -7.96
C LEU A 138 -16.90 -5.31 -8.70
N CYS A 139 -16.63 -5.24 -10.01
CA CYS A 139 -16.94 -4.05 -10.83
C CYS A 139 -18.45 -3.82 -11.04
N HIS A 140 -19.28 -4.81 -10.70
CA HIS A 140 -20.73 -4.78 -10.82
C HIS A 140 -21.47 -4.66 -9.47
N GLN A 141 -20.75 -4.63 -8.34
CA GLN A 141 -21.38 -4.44 -7.05
C GLN A 141 -22.03 -3.05 -6.90
N GLU A 142 -23.09 -2.98 -6.09
CA GLU A 142 -23.82 -1.75 -5.81
C GLU A 142 -22.97 -0.74 -5.01
N ASP A 143 -22.12 -1.24 -4.11
CA ASP A 143 -21.20 -0.42 -3.32
C ASP A 143 -20.24 0.37 -4.23
N GLY A 144 -20.45 1.69 -4.27
CA GLY A 144 -19.68 2.60 -5.11
C GLY A 144 -18.19 2.61 -4.78
N TRP A 145 -17.82 2.36 -3.52
CA TRP A 145 -16.42 2.29 -3.10
C TRP A 145 -15.70 1.08 -3.70
N THR A 146 -16.21 -0.12 -3.42
CA THR A 146 -15.65 -1.38 -3.90
C THR A 146 -15.64 -1.40 -5.42
N ARG A 147 -16.76 -1.06 -6.05
CA ARG A 147 -16.88 -0.93 -7.51
C ARG A 147 -15.83 -0.01 -8.10
N GLY A 148 -15.68 1.20 -7.55
CA GLY A 148 -14.75 2.21 -8.06
C GLY A 148 -13.27 1.80 -7.92
N ARG A 149 -12.91 1.05 -6.88
CA ARG A 149 -11.54 0.53 -6.72
C ARG A 149 -11.28 -0.71 -7.57
N ALA A 150 -12.23 -1.65 -7.62
CA ALA A 150 -12.13 -2.83 -8.47
C ALA A 150 -11.89 -2.41 -9.93
N ARG A 151 -12.67 -1.45 -10.45
CA ARG A 151 -12.49 -0.90 -11.81
C ARG A 151 -11.09 -0.31 -12.03
N ARG A 152 -10.60 0.48 -11.08
CA ARG A 152 -9.26 1.10 -11.17
C ARG A 152 -8.13 0.06 -11.15
N MET A 153 -8.22 -0.95 -10.27
CA MET A 153 -7.23 -2.03 -10.21
C MET A 153 -7.25 -2.87 -11.50
N ARG A 154 -8.45 -3.24 -11.97
CA ARG A 154 -8.62 -3.95 -13.24
C ARG A 154 -8.05 -3.18 -14.42
N GLN A 155 -8.35 -1.88 -14.53
CA GLN A 155 -7.80 -1.02 -15.58
C GLN A 155 -6.27 -0.95 -15.52
N ALA A 156 -5.69 -0.89 -14.31
CA ALA A 156 -4.23 -0.93 -14.15
C ALA A 156 -3.64 -2.25 -14.67
N ILE A 157 -4.26 -3.38 -14.35
CA ILE A 157 -3.82 -4.70 -14.87
C ILE A 157 -3.93 -4.73 -16.39
N GLN A 158 -5.06 -4.32 -16.96
CA GLN A 158 -5.29 -4.33 -18.41
C GLN A 158 -4.28 -3.49 -19.18
N ARG A 159 -4.00 -2.26 -18.72
CA ARG A 159 -3.00 -1.37 -19.36
C ARG A 159 -1.59 -1.97 -19.39
N HIS A 160 -1.24 -2.78 -18.39
CA HIS A 160 0.08 -3.39 -18.27
C HIS A 160 0.16 -4.80 -18.88
N ALA A 161 -0.97 -5.46 -19.10
CA ALA A 161 -1.05 -6.70 -19.87
C ALA A 161 -0.88 -6.47 -21.39
N THR A 162 -1.08 -5.23 -21.86
CA THR A 162 -0.90 -4.84 -23.27
C THR A 162 0.46 -4.18 -23.54
N PRO A 163 1.56 -4.95 -23.71
CA PRO A 163 2.67 -4.48 -24.52
C PRO A 163 3.25 -5.58 -25.44
N ALA A 164 2.41 -6.28 -26.22
CA ALA A 164 2.87 -7.33 -27.14
C ALA A 164 2.16 -7.40 -28.51
N ALA A 165 1.37 -6.40 -28.92
CA ALA A 165 0.60 -6.45 -30.18
C ALA A 165 0.92 -5.33 -31.19
N SER A 166 2.02 -4.57 -31.02
CA SER A 166 2.31 -3.41 -31.88
C SER A 166 3.73 -3.36 -32.46
N ASN A 167 4.40 -4.51 -32.62
CA ASN A 167 5.74 -4.56 -33.21
C ASN A 167 5.87 -5.61 -34.34
N GLN A 168 4.86 -5.76 -35.20
CA GLN A 168 4.91 -6.56 -36.43
C GLN A 168 4.57 -5.79 -37.72
N SER A 169 4.67 -4.45 -37.72
CA SER A 169 4.37 -3.65 -38.93
C SER A 169 5.49 -2.70 -39.35
N ARG A 170 6.75 -3.03 -39.04
CA ARG A 170 7.92 -2.33 -39.60
C ARG A 170 9.02 -3.29 -40.07
N THR A 171 8.64 -4.23 -40.92
CA THR A 171 9.59 -4.92 -41.81
C THR A 171 8.88 -5.26 -43.11
N SER A 172 8.62 -4.24 -43.91
CA SER A 172 8.31 -4.33 -45.35
C SER A 172 8.07 -2.92 -45.84
N VAL A 173 9.11 -2.26 -46.35
CA VAL A 173 9.12 -1.57 -47.64
C VAL A 173 10.60 -1.36 -47.98
N LEU A 174 11.04 -2.11 -49.01
CA LEU A 174 12.09 -1.88 -50.00
C LEU A 174 13.47 -1.40 -49.54
#